data_AF-A0A7C7U1X1-F1
#
_entry.id   AF-A0A7C7U1X1-F1
#
_cell.length_a   1.000
_cell.length_b   1.000
_cell.length_c   1.000
_cell.angle_alpha   90.00
_cell.angle_beta   90.00
_cell.angle_gamma   90.00
#
_symmetry.space_group_name_H-M   'P 1'
#
loop_
_entity.id
_entity.type
_entity.pdbx_description
1 polymer ?
#
loop_
_entity_poly.entity_id
_entity_poly.type
_entity_poly.pdbx_seq_one_letter_code
_entity_poly.pdbx_strand_id
1 'polypeptide(L)'
;MMVDRRTQMNTNTDGLGDLRRWAVDSKEQMRPLPFSLYSSPEVLDLEIERLFDGEWVCAGHVSELSKPGDFLTFDIVDKPVLVVCDDTGTIRSFLNVCVHRGSLLAEGSGHRK
;
A
#
# COMPACT_ATOMS: atom_id res chain seq x y z
N MET A 1 15.67 -38.18 -18.08
CA MET A 1 14.26 -37.76 -18.21
C MET A 1 13.75 -37.47 -16.80
N MET A 2 13.06 -36.33 -16.64
CA MET A 2 12.52 -35.78 -15.38
C MET A 2 13.56 -35.30 -14.36
N VAL A 3 14.01 -34.05 -14.53
CA VAL A 3 14.52 -33.22 -13.44
C VAL A 3 13.33 -32.95 -12.52
N ASP A 4 13.42 -33.45 -11.29
CA ASP A 4 12.47 -33.20 -10.22
C ASP A 4 12.38 -31.68 -9.96
N ARG A 5 11.23 -31.07 -10.27
CA ARG A 5 10.97 -29.63 -10.12
C ARG A 5 10.53 -29.25 -8.70
N ARG A 6 10.60 -30.16 -7.71
CA ARG A 6 9.98 -29.94 -6.40
C ARG A 6 10.90 -29.63 -5.23
N THR A 7 12.21 -29.53 -5.43
CA THR A 7 13.12 -29.26 -4.30
C THR A 7 14.25 -28.32 -4.71
N GLN A 8 13.96 -27.01 -4.71
CA GLN A 8 14.86 -25.88 -4.40
C GLN A 8 14.18 -24.54 -4.75
N MET A 9 13.13 -24.16 -4.01
CA MET A 9 12.79 -22.73 -3.88
C MET A 9 13.79 -22.15 -2.89
N ASN A 10 14.97 -21.75 -3.39
CA ASN A 10 15.91 -20.99 -2.61
C ASN A 10 15.25 -19.66 -2.24
N THR A 11 14.85 -19.51 -0.98
CA THR A 11 14.44 -18.23 -0.35
C THR A 11 15.59 -17.23 -0.23
N ASN A 12 16.73 -17.53 -0.85
CA ASN A 12 17.92 -16.70 -0.90
C ASN A 12 18.10 -16.16 -2.32
N THR A 13 17.09 -15.42 -2.80
CA THR A 13 17.16 -14.74 -4.09
C THR A 13 17.31 -13.25 -3.83
N ASP A 14 18.42 -12.67 -4.28
CA ASP A 14 18.75 -11.23 -4.17
C ASP A 14 17.73 -10.39 -4.96
N GLY A 15 16.61 -10.04 -4.33
CA GLY A 15 15.50 -9.31 -4.96
C GLY A 15 15.91 -7.93 -5.45
N LEU A 16 16.72 -7.20 -4.68
CA LEU A 16 17.25 -5.90 -5.12
C LEU A 16 18.20 -6.03 -6.32
N GLY A 17 19.03 -7.06 -6.35
CA GLY A 17 19.86 -7.36 -7.51
C GLY A 17 19.04 -7.72 -8.75
N ASP A 18 18.00 -8.52 -8.59
CA ASP A 18 17.05 -8.84 -9.68
C ASP A 18 16.31 -7.60 -10.17
N LEU A 19 15.91 -6.71 -9.26
CA LEU A 19 15.24 -5.45 -9.61
C LEU A 19 16.17 -4.56 -10.44
N ARG A 20 17.42 -4.42 -10.02
CA ARG A 20 18.44 -3.64 -10.75
C ARG A 20 18.70 -4.22 -12.13
N ARG A 21 18.88 -5.55 -12.23
CA ARG A 21 19.04 -6.24 -13.52
C ARG A 21 17.83 -6.04 -14.41
N TRP A 22 16.63 -6.17 -13.85
CA TRP A 22 15.39 -5.98 -14.58
C TRP A 22 15.24 -4.55 -15.12
N ALA A 23 15.62 -3.55 -14.31
CA ALA A 23 15.50 -2.13 -14.64
C ALA A 23 16.50 -1.64 -15.70
N VAL A 24 17.69 -2.25 -15.83
CA VAL A 24 18.75 -1.81 -16.75
C VAL A 24 18.68 -2.51 -18.12
N ASP A 25 17.99 -3.65 -18.20
CA ASP A 25 17.83 -4.36 -19.46
C ASP A 25 16.95 -3.60 -20.47
N SER A 26 17.23 -3.76 -21.76
CA SER A 26 16.62 -2.94 -22.81
C SER A 26 15.09 -3.09 -22.86
N LYS A 27 14.38 -1.94 -22.82
CA LYS A 27 12.91 -1.82 -22.89
C LYS A 27 12.24 -2.45 -24.13
N GLU A 28 13.03 -2.95 -25.08
CA GLU A 28 12.58 -3.50 -26.36
C GLU A 28 11.91 -4.88 -26.21
N GLN A 29 12.02 -5.52 -25.05
CA GLN A 29 11.34 -6.79 -24.77
C GLN A 29 10.38 -6.63 -23.58
N MET A 30 9.07 -6.69 -23.87
CA MET A 30 8.05 -6.79 -22.83
C MET A 30 8.17 -8.16 -22.16
N ARG A 31 8.64 -8.18 -20.91
CA ARG A 31 8.83 -9.40 -20.12
C ARG A 31 8.21 -9.27 -18.74
N PRO A 32 7.75 -10.37 -18.13
CA PRO A 32 7.23 -10.35 -16.77
C PRO A 32 8.33 -9.98 -15.76
N LEU A 33 7.92 -9.53 -14.58
CA LEU A 33 8.82 -9.37 -13.44
C LEU A 33 9.29 -10.75 -12.95
N PRO A 34 10.56 -10.88 -12.52
CA PRO A 34 11.06 -12.07 -11.85
C PRO A 34 10.26 -12.42 -10.59
N PHE A 35 10.15 -13.72 -10.28
CA PHE A 35 9.43 -14.20 -9.10
C PHE A 35 9.95 -13.61 -7.79
N SER A 36 11.26 -13.39 -7.69
CA SER A 36 11.93 -12.81 -6.53
C SER A 36 11.42 -11.41 -6.16
N LEU A 37 10.96 -10.62 -7.13
CA LEU A 37 10.42 -9.29 -6.85
C LEU A 37 9.08 -9.32 -6.12
N TYR A 38 8.31 -10.39 -6.27
CA TYR A 38 7.03 -10.54 -5.58
C TYR A 38 7.16 -11.11 -4.17
N SER A 39 8.35 -11.59 -3.79
CA SER A 39 8.56 -12.33 -2.54
C SER A 39 9.71 -11.81 -1.68
N SER A 40 10.50 -10.85 -2.18
CA SER A 40 11.61 -10.23 -1.47
C SER A 40 11.11 -9.16 -0.49
N PRO A 41 11.38 -9.30 0.82
CA PRO A 41 11.08 -8.26 1.80
C PRO A 41 11.80 -6.94 1.50
N GLU A 42 13.01 -7.00 0.97
CA GLU A 42 13.81 -5.80 0.65
C GLU A 42 13.22 -5.00 -0.51
N VAL A 43 12.56 -5.68 -1.47
CA VAL A 43 11.81 -5.02 -2.54
C VAL A 43 10.54 -4.39 -2.00
N LEU A 44 9.82 -5.09 -1.10
CA LEU A 44 8.62 -4.54 -0.45
C LEU A 44 8.96 -3.27 0.34
N ASP A 45 10.02 -3.27 1.15
CA ASP A 45 10.43 -2.09 1.92
C ASP A 45 10.71 -0.88 1.00
N LEU A 46 11.32 -1.13 -0.16
CA LEU A 46 11.57 -0.10 -1.17
C LEU A 46 10.29 0.41 -1.83
N GLU A 47 9.34 -0.47 -2.12
CA GLU A 47 8.02 -0.10 -2.65
C GLU A 47 7.24 0.75 -1.64
N ILE A 48 7.30 0.40 -0.36
CA ILE A 48 6.69 1.18 0.73
C ILE A 48 7.29 2.58 0.76
N GLU A 49 8.63 2.69 0.82
CA GLU A 49 9.33 3.97 0.89
C GLU A 49 9.08 4.85 -0.35
N ARG A 50 9.09 4.26 -1.55
CA ARG A 50 9.13 5.03 -2.80
C ARG A 50 7.80 5.17 -3.53
N LEU A 51 6.85 4.28 -3.28
CA LEU A 51 5.53 4.32 -3.91
C LEU A 51 4.48 4.72 -2.88
N PHE A 52 4.34 3.99 -1.79
CA PHE A 52 3.23 4.23 -0.86
C PHE A 52 3.42 5.46 0.03
N ASP A 53 4.67 5.82 0.35
CA ASP A 53 4.96 6.99 1.20
C ASP A 53 5.11 8.31 0.43
N GLY A 54 5.35 8.22 -0.89
CA GLY A 54 5.63 9.39 -1.74
C GLY A 54 4.53 9.76 -2.72
N GLU A 55 3.60 8.86 -3.02
CA GLU A 55 2.64 9.03 -4.12
C GLU A 55 1.19 9.11 -3.63
N TRP A 56 0.30 9.54 -4.53
CA TRP A 56 -1.14 9.62 -4.25
C TRP A 56 -1.80 8.24 -4.22
N VAL A 57 -2.48 7.92 -3.11
CA VAL A 57 -3.30 6.72 -2.94
C VAL A 57 -4.78 7.09 -2.98
N CYS A 58 -5.56 6.37 -3.79
CA CYS A 58 -7.00 6.58 -3.89
C CYS A 58 -7.71 6.11 -2.61
N ALA A 59 -8.33 7.05 -1.88
CA ALA A 59 -8.98 6.78 -0.60
C ALA A 59 -10.41 6.20 -0.71
N GLY A 60 -11.14 6.54 -1.77
CA GLY A 60 -12.56 6.17 -1.90
C GLY A 60 -13.32 7.09 -2.86
N HIS A 61 -14.62 6.88 -2.98
CA HIS A 61 -15.47 7.69 -3.85
C HIS A 61 -16.11 8.85 -3.08
N VAL A 62 -16.21 10.03 -3.71
CA VAL A 62 -16.74 11.25 -3.05
C VAL A 62 -18.17 11.11 -2.53
N SER A 63 -18.97 10.18 -3.09
CA SER A 63 -20.32 9.92 -2.59
C SER A 63 -20.36 9.34 -1.17
N GLU A 64 -19.27 8.74 -0.71
CA GLU A 64 -19.13 8.21 0.65
C GLU A 64 -18.90 9.32 1.69
N LEU A 65 -18.57 10.53 1.23
CA LEU A 65 -18.23 11.70 2.05
C LEU A 65 -19.12 12.91 1.72
N SER A 66 -20.36 12.64 1.34
CA SER A 66 -21.28 13.63 0.74
C SER A 66 -21.83 14.66 1.74
N LYS A 67 -21.87 14.32 3.04
CA LYS A 67 -22.46 15.15 4.09
C LYS A 67 -21.46 15.40 5.22
N PRO A 68 -21.54 16.57 5.89
CA PRO A 68 -20.81 16.80 7.13
C PRO A 68 -21.00 15.68 8.14
N GLY A 69 -19.92 15.15 8.70
CA GLY A 69 -19.91 14.00 9.62
C GLY A 69 -19.79 12.63 8.95
N ASP A 70 -19.82 12.56 7.61
CA ASP A 70 -19.48 11.34 6.87
C ASP A 70 -17.97 11.04 7.03
N PHE A 71 -17.62 9.77 7.20
CA PHE A 71 -16.24 9.32 7.32
C PHE A 71 -16.02 7.94 6.71
N LEU A 72 -14.77 7.66 6.36
CA LEU A 72 -14.27 6.34 6.01
C LEU A 72 -12.87 6.12 6.57
N THR A 73 -12.52 4.86 6.82
CA THR A 73 -11.19 4.45 7.28
C THR A 73 -10.59 3.42 6.35
N PHE A 74 -9.29 3.48 6.12
CA PHE A 74 -8.54 2.48 5.36
C PHE A 74 -7.06 2.48 5.78
N ASP A 75 -6.34 1.41 5.46
CA ASP A 75 -4.91 1.29 5.77
C ASP A 75 -4.06 1.48 4.51
N ILE A 76 -3.00 2.29 4.62
CA ILE A 76 -1.94 2.40 3.62
C ILE A 76 -0.68 1.80 4.24
N VAL A 77 -0.35 0.55 3.89
CA VAL A 77 0.85 -0.14 4.43
C VAL A 77 0.96 0.02 5.95
N ASP A 78 0.00 -0.55 6.68
CA ASP A 78 -0.07 -0.50 8.15
C ASP A 78 -0.21 0.91 8.77
N LYS A 79 -0.44 1.94 7.96
CA LYS A 79 -0.76 3.30 8.42
C LYS A 79 -2.27 3.52 8.33
N PRO A 80 -3.00 3.52 9.46
CA PRO A 80 -4.44 3.66 9.44
C PRO A 80 -4.79 5.13 9.16
N VAL A 81 -5.59 5.35 8.12
CA VAL A 81 -6.03 6.67 7.66
C VAL A 81 -7.51 6.84 7.95
N LEU A 82 -7.88 8.02 8.45
CA LEU A 82 -9.25 8.46 8.65
C LEU A 82 -9.51 9.63 7.72
N VAL A 83 -10.54 9.51 6.87
CA VAL A 83 -11.02 10.59 6.01
C VAL A 83 -12.40 11.01 6.49
N VAL A 84 -12.60 12.31 6.68
CA VAL A 84 -13.84 12.89 7.21
C VAL A 84 -14.30 14.06 6.36
N CYS A 85 -15.60 14.23 6.22
CA CYS A 85 -16.23 15.46 5.77
C CYS A 85 -16.56 16.33 6.99
N ASP A 86 -15.92 17.49 7.13
CA ASP A 86 -16.09 18.34 8.30
C ASP A 86 -17.43 19.10 8.30
N ASP A 87 -17.71 19.86 9.36
CA ASP A 87 -18.93 20.67 9.52
C ASP A 87 -19.13 21.73 8.42
N THR A 88 -18.07 22.11 7.72
CA THR A 88 -18.10 23.04 6.58
C THR A 88 -18.33 22.33 5.25
N GLY A 89 -18.37 20.99 5.23
CA GLY A 89 -18.43 20.18 4.02
C GLY A 89 -17.07 19.94 3.35
N THR A 90 -15.97 20.26 4.03
CA THR A 90 -14.60 20.08 3.54
C THR A 90 -14.09 18.69 3.90
N ILE A 91 -13.62 17.95 2.90
CA ILE A 91 -12.99 16.64 3.10
C ILE A 91 -11.55 16.83 3.62
N ARG A 92 -11.20 16.12 4.70
CA ARG A 92 -9.86 16.10 5.29
C ARG A 92 -9.44 14.68 5.62
N SER A 93 -8.13 14.44 5.65
CA SER A 93 -7.54 13.17 6.08
C SER A 93 -6.64 13.37 7.30
N PHE A 94 -6.60 12.35 8.15
CA PHE A 94 -5.80 12.30 9.37
C PHE A 94 -5.24 10.89 9.54
N LEU A 95 -4.16 10.77 10.31
CA LEU A 95 -3.78 9.48 10.87
C LEU A 95 -4.88 9.06 11.86
N ASN A 96 -5.46 7.88 11.69
CA ASN A 96 -6.54 7.33 12.52
C ASN A 96 -5.99 6.81 13.86
N VAL A 97 -5.28 7.65 14.59
CA VAL A 97 -4.59 7.28 15.83
C VAL A 97 -4.79 8.38 16.86
N CYS A 98 -5.35 8.01 18.00
CA CYS A 98 -5.50 8.92 19.13
C CYS A 98 -4.13 9.32 19.68
N VAL A 99 -3.86 10.62 19.72
CA VAL A 99 -2.60 11.18 20.23
C VAL A 99 -2.33 10.91 21.71
N HIS A 100 -3.32 10.46 22.49
CA HIS A 100 -3.14 10.15 23.91
C HIS A 100 -2.59 8.73 24.15
N ARG A 101 -3.17 7.71 23.50
CA ARG A 101 -2.87 6.30 23.78
C ARG A 101 -2.79 5.39 22.56
N GLY A 102 -2.84 5.95 21.35
CA GLY A 102 -2.65 5.19 20.12
C GLY A 102 -3.84 4.35 19.66
N SER A 103 -5.00 4.44 20.33
CA SER A 103 -6.21 3.75 19.88
C SER A 103 -6.72 4.32 18.55
N LEU A 104 -7.34 3.47 17.72
CA LEU A 104 -8.06 3.94 16.53
C LEU A 104 -9.20 4.89 16.93
N LEU A 105 -9.41 5.94 16.14
CA LEU A 105 -10.47 6.93 16.39
C LEU A 105 -11.82 6.45 15.82
N ALA A 106 -11.79 5.74 14.71
CA ALA A 106 -12.96 5.15 14.07
C ALA A 106 -12.61 3.84 13.36
N GLU A 107 -13.64 3.06 13.04
CA GLU A 107 -13.55 1.82 12.27
C GLU A 107 -14.64 1.80 11.20
N GLY A 108 -14.30 1.31 10.01
CA GLY A 108 -15.22 1.18 8.88
C GLY A 108 -15.57 2.51 8.23
N SER A 109 -16.83 2.67 7.84
CA SER A 109 -17.34 3.92 7.26
C SER A 109 -18.75 4.21 7.78
N GLY A 110 -19.14 5.48 7.74
CA GLY A 110 -20.49 5.88 8.15
C GLY A 110 -20.63 7.36 8.41
N HIS A 111 -21.62 7.70 9.22
CA HIS A 111 -21.96 9.06 9.59
C HIS A 111 -21.95 9.20 11.11
N ARG A 112 -21.22 10.19 11.63
CA ARG A 112 -21.14 10.51 13.07
C ARG A 112 -21.21 12.02 13.25
N LYS A 113 -22.08 12.44 14.18
CA LYS A 113 -22.35 13.83 14.50
C LYS A 113 -22.25 14.04 16.00
#